data_AF-A0A2N1XLU1-F1
#
_entry.id   AF-A0A2N1XLU1-F1
#
_cell.length_a   1.000
_cell.length_b   1.000
_cell.length_c   1.000
_cell.angle_alpha   90.00
_cell.angle_beta   90.00
_cell.angle_gamma   90.00
#
_symmetry.space_group_name_H-M   'P 1'
#
loop_
_entity.id
_entity.type
_entity.pdbx_description
1 polymer ?
#
loop_
_entity_poly.entity_id
_entity_poly.type
_entity_poly.pdbx_seq_one_letter_code
_entity_poly.pdbx_strand_id
1 'polypeptide(L)'
;MKGIPANPQCGFSAKSVGMLNATHIPYAYVNVLEAPFIREKLPGISHWPTYPQLFVNAELVGGCDIIEEMFRNDSLLPLLTAAVAKKAHAENGALAAGEIIQRVRQVIDDAQVMVEGEDCDLSITVVSSQFNALTAVKKQQMVLATLKEPLASGKLHAVSVKAYTPNEWQDKRKATGLLQIQV
;
A
#
# COMPACT_ATOMS: atom_id res chain seq x y z
N MET A 1 -11.63 18.83 9.38
CA MET A 1 -11.48 19.90 10.40
C MET A 1 -12.30 21.12 10.00
N LYS A 2 -12.52 22.10 10.89
CA LYS A 2 -13.23 23.35 10.56
C LYS A 2 -12.22 24.50 10.33
N GLY A 3 -12.14 24.99 9.10
CA GLY A 3 -11.09 25.91 8.64
C GLY A 3 -9.87 25.17 8.09
N ILE A 4 -8.74 25.86 8.00
CA ILE A 4 -7.46 25.32 7.52
C ILE A 4 -6.41 25.29 8.65
N PRO A 5 -5.34 24.48 8.58
CA PRO A 5 -4.34 24.39 9.63
C PRO A 5 -3.71 25.74 10.02
N ALA A 6 -3.47 26.62 9.04
CA ALA A 6 -2.91 27.95 9.27
C ALA A 6 -3.91 28.94 9.90
N ASN A 7 -5.22 28.71 9.74
CA ASN A 7 -6.28 29.56 10.26
C ASN A 7 -7.52 28.71 10.65
N PRO A 8 -7.46 28.01 11.80
CA PRO A 8 -8.56 27.17 12.25
C PRO A 8 -9.75 28.02 12.72
N GLN A 9 -10.96 27.65 12.32
CA GLN A 9 -12.19 28.40 12.63
C GLN A 9 -13.00 27.79 13.80
N CYS A 10 -12.37 26.92 14.59
CA CYS A 10 -12.99 26.25 15.73
C CYS A 10 -11.91 25.84 16.74
N GLY A 11 -12.13 26.09 18.04
CA GLY A 11 -11.16 25.78 19.10
C GLY A 11 -10.72 24.31 19.13
N PHE A 12 -11.65 23.37 18.95
CA PHE A 12 -11.31 21.93 18.85
C PHE A 12 -10.44 21.62 17.64
N SER A 13 -10.68 22.27 16.49
CA SER A 13 -9.82 22.11 15.31
C SER A 13 -8.44 22.72 15.53
N ALA A 14 -8.36 23.89 16.17
CA ALA A 14 -7.10 24.54 16.51
C ALA A 14 -6.24 23.67 17.43
N LYS A 15 -6.87 23.09 18.47
CA LYS A 15 -6.20 22.19 19.41
C LYS A 15 -5.66 20.93 18.71
N SER A 16 -6.49 20.24 17.93
CA SER A 16 -6.04 19.05 17.19
C SER A 16 -4.91 19.35 16.21
N VAL A 17 -5.00 20.48 15.48
CA VAL A 17 -3.92 20.93 14.58
C VAL A 17 -2.63 21.20 15.34
N GLY A 18 -2.69 21.87 16.50
CA GLY A 18 -1.52 22.14 17.32
C GLY A 18 -0.79 20.85 17.75
N MET A 19 -1.54 19.85 18.20
CA MET A 19 -0.97 18.56 18.60
C MET A 19 -0.38 17.79 17.42
N LEU A 20 -1.05 17.77 16.26
CA LEU A 20 -0.53 17.17 15.04
C LEU A 20 0.74 17.87 14.56
N ASN A 21 0.77 19.20 14.56
CA ASN A 21 1.96 19.98 14.18
C ASN A 21 3.15 19.72 15.11
N ALA A 22 2.90 19.52 16.41
CA ALA A 22 3.96 19.19 17.37
C ALA A 22 4.64 17.84 17.07
N THR A 23 3.97 16.92 16.35
CA THR A 23 4.59 15.67 15.90
C THR A 23 5.56 15.85 14.73
N HIS A 24 5.54 16.99 14.05
CA HIS A 24 6.31 17.28 12.83
C HIS A 24 6.05 16.29 11.67
N ILE A 25 4.99 15.49 11.75
CA ILE A 25 4.60 14.57 10.69
C ILE A 25 3.67 15.29 9.71
N PRO A 26 3.97 15.28 8.40
CA PRO A 26 3.09 15.91 7.41
C PRO A 26 1.75 15.16 7.33
N TYR A 27 0.66 15.91 7.25
CA TYR A 27 -0.68 15.37 7.12
C TYR A 27 -1.50 16.14 6.08
N ALA A 28 -2.48 15.46 5.49
CA ALA A 28 -3.48 16.09 4.64
C ALA A 28 -4.67 16.56 5.48
N TYR A 29 -5.36 17.61 5.05
CA TYR A 29 -6.54 18.12 5.72
C TYR A 29 -7.68 18.38 4.75
N VAL A 30 -8.90 18.36 5.29
CA VAL A 30 -10.11 18.77 4.59
C VAL A 30 -10.82 19.82 5.43
N ASN A 31 -11.09 20.98 4.83
CA ASN A 31 -11.92 22.03 5.42
C ASN A 31 -13.41 21.71 5.18
N VAL A 32 -14.10 21.23 6.21
CA VAL A 32 -15.50 20.82 6.11
C VAL A 32 -16.46 22.01 6.01
N LEU A 33 -15.98 23.24 6.25
CA LEU A 33 -16.78 24.44 6.04
C LEU A 33 -16.90 24.78 4.55
N GLU A 34 -15.89 24.43 3.76
CA GLU A 34 -15.87 24.63 2.30
C GLU A 34 -16.30 23.37 1.52
N ALA A 35 -16.42 22.23 2.20
CA ALA A 35 -16.86 20.95 1.62
C ALA A 35 -18.20 20.48 2.26
N PRO A 36 -19.35 21.06 1.85
CA PRO A 36 -20.65 20.76 2.46
C PRO A 36 -21.04 19.27 2.33
N PHE A 37 -20.72 18.64 1.19
CA PHE A 37 -20.95 17.21 0.97
C PHE A 37 -20.24 16.35 2.03
N ILE A 38 -18.97 16.65 2.33
CA ILE A 38 -18.19 15.92 3.34
C ILE A 38 -18.77 16.18 4.72
N ARG A 39 -19.11 17.44 5.02
CA ARG A 39 -19.71 17.84 6.30
C ARG A 39 -20.97 17.03 6.63
N GLU A 40 -21.84 16.84 5.65
CA GLU A 40 -23.12 16.13 5.78
C GLU A 40 -22.96 14.60 5.80
N LYS A 41 -22.10 14.04 4.95
CA LYS A 41 -22.03 12.59 4.75
C LYS A 41 -21.05 11.88 5.67
N LEU A 42 -19.90 12.50 5.97
CA LEU A 42 -18.83 11.84 6.70
C LEU A 42 -19.26 11.31 8.07
N PRO A 43 -20.07 12.01 8.90
CA PRO A 43 -20.46 11.49 10.21
C PRO A 43 -21.22 10.15 10.15
N GLY A 44 -22.02 9.94 9.09
CA GLY A 44 -22.71 8.67 8.86
C GLY A 44 -21.79 7.55 8.39
N ILE A 45 -20.73 7.88 7.64
CA ILE A 45 -19.75 6.90 7.15
C ILE A 45 -18.78 6.51 8.27
N SER A 46 -18.27 7.50 9.00
CA SER A 46 -17.27 7.31 10.06
C SER A 46 -17.86 6.86 11.38
N HIS A 47 -19.19 6.83 11.51
CA HIS A 47 -19.91 6.58 12.76
C HIS A 47 -19.47 7.53 13.89
N TRP A 48 -19.11 8.77 13.52
CA TRP A 48 -18.59 9.78 14.46
C TRP A 48 -19.26 11.13 14.23
N PRO A 49 -19.98 11.68 15.23
CA PRO A 49 -20.89 12.80 15.00
C PRO A 49 -20.22 14.18 14.89
N THR A 50 -18.95 14.31 15.31
CA THR A 50 -18.31 15.62 15.53
C THR A 50 -17.06 15.84 14.66
N TYR A 51 -16.60 17.09 14.63
CA TYR A 51 -15.36 17.52 13.99
C TYR A 51 -14.48 18.28 14.99
N PRO A 52 -13.15 18.18 14.92
CA PRO A 52 -12.33 17.50 13.90
C PRO A 52 -12.38 15.96 14.01
N GLN A 53 -12.01 15.27 12.92
CA GLN A 53 -11.85 13.81 12.86
C GLN A 53 -10.46 13.51 12.28
N LEU A 54 -9.68 12.67 12.97
CA LEU A 54 -8.38 12.18 12.53
C LEU A 54 -8.55 10.77 11.93
N PHE A 55 -8.07 10.60 10.71
CA PHE A 55 -8.01 9.31 10.05
C PHE A 55 -6.55 8.91 9.82
N VAL A 56 -6.23 7.64 10.06
CA VAL A 56 -4.91 7.05 9.81
C VAL A 56 -5.13 5.72 9.12
N ASN A 57 -4.44 5.49 8.00
CA ASN A 57 -4.62 4.29 7.17
C ASN A 57 -6.08 3.99 6.78
N ALA A 58 -6.86 5.04 6.48
CA ALA A 58 -8.29 4.99 6.18
C ALA A 58 -9.20 4.58 7.35
N GLU A 59 -8.68 4.46 8.56
CA GLU A 59 -9.43 4.17 9.78
C GLU A 59 -9.59 5.43 10.63
N LEU A 60 -10.77 5.59 11.24
CA LEU A 60 -11.02 6.70 12.16
C LEU A 60 -10.28 6.43 13.48
N VAL A 61 -9.36 7.34 13.82
CA VAL A 61 -8.69 7.34 15.13
C VAL A 61 -9.58 8.01 16.17
N GLY A 62 -10.17 9.16 15.84
CA GLY A 62 -11.07 9.86 16.74
C GLY A 62 -11.16 11.37 16.54
N GLY A 63 -11.81 12.03 17.49
CA GLY A 63 -11.96 13.48 17.56
C GLY A 63 -10.89 14.17 18.41
N CYS A 64 -11.13 15.45 18.75
CA CYS A 64 -10.15 16.27 19.48
C CYS A 64 -9.70 15.67 20.82
N ASP A 65 -10.63 15.14 21.61
CA ASP A 65 -10.33 14.64 22.96
C ASP A 65 -9.46 13.37 22.92
N ILE A 66 -9.72 12.49 21.94
CA ILE A 66 -8.91 11.28 21.71
C ILE A 66 -7.51 11.66 21.24
N ILE A 67 -7.39 12.62 20.30
CA ILE A 67 -6.09 13.09 19.83
C ILE A 67 -5.30 13.69 21.01
N GLU A 68 -5.96 14.41 21.92
CA GLU A 68 -5.34 14.95 23.11
C GLU A 68 -4.91 13.89 24.11
N GLU A 69 -5.73 12.88 24.36
CA GLU A 69 -5.34 11.75 25.18
C GLU A 69 -4.12 11.02 24.61
N MET A 70 -4.14 10.74 23.31
CA MET A 70 -3.02 10.11 22.60
C MET A 70 -1.75 10.96 22.58
N PHE A 71 -1.90 12.29 22.54
CA PHE A 71 -0.77 13.20 22.63
C PHE A 71 -0.18 13.23 24.04
N ARG A 72 -1.02 13.23 25.08
CA ARG A 72 -0.58 13.25 26.49
C ARG A 72 0.08 11.95 26.95
N ASN A 73 -0.31 10.81 26.37
CA ASN A 73 0.27 9.51 26.71
C ASN A 73 1.35 9.05 25.71
N ASP A 74 1.84 9.96 24.86
CA ASP A 74 2.89 9.73 23.86
C ASP A 74 2.58 8.62 22.82
N SER A 75 1.32 8.18 22.69
CA SER A 75 0.92 7.14 21.71
C SER A 75 0.64 7.69 20.31
N LEU A 76 0.40 9.01 20.16
CA LEU A 76 0.08 9.62 18.87
C LEU A 76 1.27 9.55 17.89
N LEU A 77 2.47 9.90 18.34
CA LEU A 77 3.66 9.95 17.48
C LEU A 77 4.05 8.57 16.93
N PRO A 78 4.12 7.49 17.74
CA PRO A 78 4.34 6.14 17.23
C PRO A 78 3.32 5.71 16.18
N LEU A 79 2.03 6.00 16.41
CA LEU A 79 0.95 5.64 15.49
C LEU A 79 1.11 6.33 14.13
N LEU A 80 1.40 7.64 14.13
CA LEU A 80 1.61 8.39 12.90
C LEU A 80 2.90 7.98 12.17
N THR A 81 3.98 7.72 12.92
CA THR A 81 5.27 7.28 12.35
C THR A 81 5.12 5.93 11.66
N ALA A 82 4.44 4.98 12.31
CA ALA A 82 4.17 3.67 11.73
C ALA A 82 3.33 3.76 10.45
N ALA A 83 2.35 4.66 10.40
CA ALA A 83 1.54 4.88 9.20
C ALA A 83 2.36 5.46 8.04
N VAL A 84 3.27 6.40 8.30
CA VAL A 84 4.17 6.94 7.27
C VAL A 84 5.12 5.87 6.76
N ALA A 85 5.69 5.06 7.67
CA ALA A 85 6.53 3.94 7.28
C ALA A 85 5.75 2.97 6.37
N LYS A 86 4.56 2.54 6.78
CA LYS A 86 3.69 1.65 5.98
C LYS A 86 3.39 2.22 4.59
N LYS A 87 3.13 3.53 4.50
CA LYS A 87 2.90 4.20 3.22
C LYS A 87 4.15 4.18 2.34
N ALA A 88 5.32 4.54 2.88
CA ALA A 88 6.57 4.51 2.14
C ALA A 88 6.91 3.09 1.66
N HIS A 89 6.66 2.09 2.50
CA HIS A 89 6.78 0.67 2.18
C HIS A 89 5.88 0.24 1.03
N ALA A 90 4.59 0.59 1.07
CA ALA A 90 3.65 0.30 -0.02
C ALA A 90 4.01 1.01 -1.33
N GLU A 91 4.45 2.27 -1.28
CA GLU A 91 4.90 3.03 -2.46
C GLU A 91 6.19 2.42 -3.07
N ASN A 92 7.16 2.03 -2.23
CA ASN A 92 8.38 1.37 -2.67
C ASN A 92 8.10 -0.01 -3.30
N GLY A 93 7.21 -0.81 -2.71
CA GLY A 93 6.80 -2.10 -3.24
C GLY A 93 6.09 -1.98 -4.59
N ALA A 94 5.19 -1.01 -4.75
CA ALA A 94 4.50 -0.75 -6.01
C ALA A 94 5.48 -0.31 -7.12
N LEU A 95 6.46 0.54 -6.79
CA LEU A 95 7.51 0.97 -7.72
C LEU A 95 8.41 -0.21 -8.13
N ALA A 96 8.79 -1.06 -7.17
CA ALA A 96 9.58 -2.27 -7.42
C ALA A 96 8.83 -3.27 -8.32
N ALA A 97 7.54 -3.48 -8.10
CA ALA A 97 6.72 -4.35 -8.94
C ALA A 97 6.66 -3.85 -10.40
N GLY A 98 6.49 -2.53 -10.60
CA GLY A 98 6.52 -1.91 -11.92
C GLY A 98 7.85 -2.12 -12.65
N GLU A 99 8.98 -1.89 -11.95
CA GLU A 99 10.33 -2.10 -12.52
C GLU A 99 10.56 -3.58 -12.90
N ILE A 100 10.13 -4.52 -12.04
CA ILE A 100 10.24 -5.96 -12.28
C ILE A 100 9.45 -6.37 -13.53
N ILE A 101 8.19 -5.93 -13.65
CA ILE A 101 7.35 -6.25 -14.81
C ILE A 101 8.01 -5.76 -16.10
N GLN A 102 8.55 -4.54 -16.09
CA GLN A 102 9.22 -3.97 -17.26
C GLN A 102 10.48 -4.76 -17.65
N ARG A 103 11.34 -5.09 -16.67
CA ARG A 103 12.57 -5.86 -16.94
C ARG A 103 12.29 -7.26 -17.49
N VAL A 104 11.33 -7.98 -16.91
CA VAL A 104 10.98 -9.31 -17.39
C VAL A 104 10.44 -9.25 -18.82
N ARG A 105 9.61 -8.25 -19.15
CA ARG A 105 9.11 -8.04 -20.51
C ARG A 105 10.17 -7.67 -21.55
N GLN A 106 11.31 -7.13 -21.14
CA GLN A 106 12.43 -6.86 -22.05
C GLN A 106 13.14 -8.13 -22.51
N VAL A 107 13.12 -9.18 -21.68
CA VAL A 107 13.78 -10.47 -21.99
C VAL A 107 12.78 -11.48 -22.55
N ILE A 108 11.52 -11.41 -22.10
CA ILE A 108 10.44 -12.31 -22.46
C ILE A 108 9.24 -11.46 -22.87
N ASP A 109 9.07 -11.23 -24.17
CA ASP A 109 8.06 -10.32 -24.73
C ASP A 109 6.62 -10.75 -24.40
N ASP A 110 6.35 -12.05 -24.34
CA ASP A 110 5.03 -12.63 -24.05
C ASP A 110 4.78 -12.87 -22.55
N ALA A 111 5.67 -12.39 -21.66
CA ALA A 111 5.56 -12.65 -20.24
C ALA A 111 4.40 -11.91 -19.57
N GLN A 112 3.55 -12.69 -18.91
CA GLN A 112 2.62 -12.22 -17.90
C GLN A 112 3.28 -12.35 -16.53
N VAL A 113 3.50 -11.21 -15.87
CA VAL A 113 4.16 -11.14 -14.57
C VAL A 113 3.14 -10.71 -13.53
N MET A 114 3.02 -11.51 -12.48
CA MET A 114 2.22 -11.23 -11.30
C MET A 114 3.15 -11.13 -10.11
N VAL A 115 3.07 -10.04 -9.36
CA VAL A 115 3.83 -9.85 -8.13
C VAL A 115 2.83 -9.85 -6.99
N GLU A 116 2.96 -10.78 -6.07
CA GLU A 116 2.11 -10.94 -4.89
C GLU A 116 2.97 -10.90 -3.63
N GLY A 117 2.58 -10.14 -2.60
CA GLY A 117 3.27 -10.09 -1.31
C GLY A 117 3.35 -8.68 -0.72
N GLU A 118 3.54 -8.61 0.60
CA GLU A 118 3.83 -7.38 1.35
C GLU A 118 5.32 -7.38 1.76
N ASP A 119 5.98 -6.24 1.54
CA ASP A 119 7.28 -5.81 2.09
C ASP A 119 8.53 -6.68 1.88
N CYS A 120 8.55 -7.92 2.38
CA CYS A 120 9.74 -8.77 2.43
C CYS A 120 9.53 -10.17 1.84
N ASP A 121 8.29 -10.62 1.65
CA ASP A 121 7.96 -11.94 1.09
C ASP A 121 7.29 -11.79 -0.27
N LEU A 122 8.01 -11.20 -1.22
CA LEU A 122 7.50 -10.98 -2.57
C LEU A 122 7.56 -12.29 -3.37
N SER A 123 6.39 -12.83 -3.73
CA SER A 123 6.24 -13.94 -4.67
C SER A 123 6.01 -13.40 -6.08
N ILE A 124 7.01 -13.53 -6.94
CA ILE A 124 6.95 -13.14 -8.34
C ILE A 124 6.61 -14.38 -9.17
N THR A 125 5.44 -14.37 -9.79
CA THR A 125 4.98 -15.41 -10.72
C THR A 125 5.10 -14.90 -12.15
N VAL A 126 5.86 -15.61 -12.97
CA VAL A 126 6.01 -15.30 -14.41
C VAL A 126 5.42 -16.43 -15.23
N VAL A 127 4.53 -16.08 -16.16
CA VAL A 127 3.88 -16.99 -17.09
C VAL A 127 4.25 -16.62 -18.51
N SER A 128 4.84 -17.55 -19.26
CA SER A 128 5.23 -17.33 -20.67
C SER A 128 5.24 -18.64 -21.44
N SER A 129 4.90 -18.57 -22.73
CA SER A 129 4.96 -19.71 -23.64
C SER A 129 6.39 -20.15 -23.98
N GLN A 130 7.38 -19.24 -23.85
CA GLN A 130 8.80 -19.55 -24.06
C GLN A 130 9.34 -20.60 -23.08
N PHE A 131 8.67 -20.79 -21.95
CA PHE A 131 9.03 -21.82 -20.97
C PHE A 131 8.68 -23.25 -21.43
N ASN A 132 7.91 -23.45 -22.51
CA ASN A 132 7.50 -24.78 -22.97
C ASN A 132 8.69 -25.70 -23.30
N ALA A 133 9.81 -25.14 -23.75
CA ALA A 133 11.00 -25.90 -24.13
C ALA A 133 12.02 -26.09 -22.99
N LEU A 134 11.72 -25.62 -21.77
CA LEU A 134 12.67 -25.54 -20.66
C LEU A 134 12.27 -26.42 -19.48
N THR A 135 13.27 -26.93 -18.74
CA THR A 135 13.06 -27.64 -17.47
C THR A 135 12.72 -26.67 -16.35
N ALA A 136 12.00 -27.13 -15.31
CA ALA A 136 11.56 -26.27 -14.20
C ALA A 136 12.69 -25.42 -13.59
N VAL A 137 13.87 -26.02 -13.39
CA VAL A 137 15.06 -25.31 -12.89
C VAL A 137 15.57 -24.26 -13.88
N LYS A 138 15.61 -24.56 -15.20
CA LYS A 138 16.01 -23.58 -16.22
C LYS A 138 15.00 -22.44 -16.35
N LYS A 139 13.69 -22.71 -16.24
CA LYS A 139 12.64 -21.68 -16.19
C LYS A 139 12.90 -20.71 -15.04
N GLN A 140 13.11 -21.24 -13.84
CA GLN A 140 13.43 -20.44 -12.65
C GLN A 140 14.74 -19.69 -12.79
N GLN A 141 15.81 -20.31 -13.30
CA GLN A 141 17.10 -19.66 -13.53
C GLN A 141 17.00 -18.49 -14.52
N MET A 142 16.21 -18.64 -15.59
CA MET A 142 16.02 -17.59 -16.59
C MET A 142 15.32 -16.36 -15.98
N VAL A 143 14.29 -16.57 -15.17
CA VAL A 143 13.61 -15.47 -14.45
C VAL A 143 14.50 -14.90 -13.33
N LEU A 144 15.22 -15.75 -12.60
CA LEU A 144 16.12 -15.30 -11.55
C LEU A 144 17.27 -14.47 -12.11
N ALA A 145 17.73 -14.75 -13.33
CA ALA A 145 18.77 -13.97 -14.01
C ALA A 145 18.33 -12.52 -14.27
N THR A 146 17.08 -12.29 -14.64
CA THR A 146 16.55 -10.91 -14.86
C THR A 146 16.36 -10.14 -13.55
N LEU A 147 16.19 -10.87 -12.45
CA LEU A 147 16.00 -10.31 -11.10
C LEU A 147 17.32 -10.19 -10.31
N LYS A 148 18.43 -10.70 -10.84
CA LYS A 148 19.72 -10.75 -10.13
C LYS A 148 20.30 -9.37 -9.82
N GLU A 149 20.14 -8.40 -10.73
CA GLU A 149 20.55 -7.00 -10.52
C GLU A 149 19.76 -6.31 -9.39
N PRO A 150 18.42 -6.28 -9.39
CA PRO A 150 17.68 -5.65 -8.30
C PRO A 150 17.88 -6.37 -6.95
N LEU A 151 18.11 -7.68 -6.95
CA LEU A 151 18.52 -8.43 -5.75
C LEU A 151 19.91 -7.99 -5.25
N ALA A 152 20.89 -7.84 -6.13
CA ALA A 152 22.24 -7.40 -5.76
C ALA A 152 22.27 -5.93 -5.31
N SER A 153 21.33 -5.11 -5.78
CA SER A 153 21.23 -3.68 -5.42
C SER A 153 20.71 -3.44 -3.99
N GLY A 154 20.31 -4.47 -3.26
CA GLY A 154 19.73 -4.36 -1.91
C GLY A 154 18.30 -3.79 -1.89
N LYS A 155 17.68 -3.59 -3.05
CA LYS A 155 16.27 -3.15 -3.16
C LYS A 155 15.26 -4.27 -2.89
N LEU A 156 15.69 -5.53 -2.97
CA LEU A 156 14.86 -6.73 -2.74
C LEU A 156 15.50 -7.60 -1.65
N HIS A 157 14.81 -7.78 -0.52
CA HIS A 157 15.33 -8.50 0.66
C HIS A 157 15.15 -10.03 0.56
N ALA A 158 14.00 -10.50 0.09
CA ALA A 158 13.76 -11.90 -0.27
C ALA A 158 12.66 -11.96 -1.34
N VAL A 159 12.86 -12.80 -2.37
CA VAL A 159 11.87 -13.00 -3.44
C VAL A 159 11.71 -14.49 -3.74
N SER A 160 10.47 -14.95 -3.79
CA SER A 160 10.13 -16.29 -4.27
C SER A 160 9.74 -16.21 -5.74
N VAL A 161 10.54 -16.83 -6.62
CA VAL A 161 10.29 -16.82 -8.06
C VAL A 161 9.62 -18.12 -8.49
N LYS A 162 8.48 -18.00 -9.16
CA LYS A 162 7.75 -19.12 -9.76
C LYS A 162 7.57 -18.86 -11.25
N ALA A 163 7.98 -19.81 -12.08
CA ALA A 163 7.88 -19.71 -13.53
C ALA A 163 6.99 -20.85 -14.05
N TYR A 164 5.94 -20.52 -14.81
CA TYR A 164 4.96 -21.46 -15.34
C TYR A 164 4.72 -21.23 -16.82
N THR A 165 4.42 -22.30 -17.57
CA THR A 165 3.80 -22.15 -18.89
C THR A 165 2.32 -21.78 -18.75
N PRO A 166 1.67 -21.23 -19.79
CA PRO A 166 0.24 -20.93 -19.74
C PRO A 166 -0.62 -22.14 -19.33
N ASN A 167 -0.27 -23.35 -19.79
CA ASN A 167 -0.96 -24.58 -19.42
C ASN A 167 -0.72 -24.95 -17.95
N GLU A 168 0.54 -24.94 -17.49
CA GLU A 168 0.86 -25.21 -16.07
C GLU A 168 0.16 -24.22 -15.13
N TRP A 169 0.02 -22.96 -15.54
CA TRP A 169 -0.68 -21.94 -14.78
C TRP A 169 -2.18 -22.20 -14.70
N GLN A 170 -2.81 -22.62 -15.81
CA GLN A 170 -4.23 -23.00 -15.80
C GLN A 170 -4.51 -24.19 -14.87
N ASP A 171 -3.68 -25.22 -14.92
CA ASP A 171 -3.84 -26.40 -14.08
C ASP A 171 -3.67 -26.05 -12.60
N LYS A 172 -2.71 -25.18 -12.28
CA LYS A 172 -2.51 -24.70 -10.91
C LYS A 172 -3.69 -23.86 -10.40
N ARG A 173 -4.27 -23.01 -11.24
CA ARG A 173 -5.47 -22.23 -10.91
C ARG A 173 -6.67 -23.14 -10.65
N LYS A 174 -6.84 -24.19 -11.45
CA LYS A 174 -7.89 -25.22 -11.25
C LYS A 174 -7.68 -26.00 -9.95
N ALA A 175 -6.43 -26.38 -9.63
CA ALA A 175 -6.09 -27.13 -8.42
C ALA A 175 -6.24 -26.33 -7.12
N THR A 176 -6.09 -25.00 -7.17
CA THR A 176 -6.17 -24.11 -5.99
C THR A 176 -7.60 -23.61 -5.73
N GLY A 177 -8.60 -24.03 -6.51
CA GLY A 177 -10.01 -23.72 -6.25
C GLY A 177 -10.44 -22.27 -6.50
N LEU A 178 -9.57 -21.39 -7.01
CA LEU A 178 -9.93 -20.05 -7.47
C LEU A 178 -10.50 -20.11 -8.89
N LEU A 179 -11.71 -20.67 -9.02
CA LEU A 179 -12.58 -20.38 -10.15
C LEU A 179 -12.90 -18.88 -10.09
N GLN A 180 -12.15 -18.07 -10.84
CA GLN A 180 -12.68 -16.76 -11.22
C GLN A 180 -13.92 -17.05 -12.07
N ILE A 181 -15.08 -16.78 -11.49
CA ILE A 181 -16.33 -16.66 -12.22
C ILE A 181 -16.10 -15.51 -13.21
N GLN A 182 -15.86 -15.85 -14.47
CA GLN A 182 -16.14 -14.97 -15.58
C GLN A 182 -17.56 -15.27 -16.01
N VAL A 183 -18.51 -14.46 -15.52
CA VAL A 183 -19.66 -13.98 -16.31
C VAL A 183 -20.03 -12.59 -15.80
#